data_AF-A0A1B1LTI3-F1
#
_entry.id   AF-A0A1B1LTI3-F1
#
_cell.length_a   1.000
_cell.length_b   1.000
_cell.length_c   1.000
_cell.angle_alpha   90.00
_cell.angle_beta   90.00
_cell.angle_gamma   90.00
#
_symmetry.space_group_name_H-M   'P 1'
#
loop_
_entity.id
_entity.type
_entity.pdbx_description
1 polymer ?
#
loop_
_entity_poly.entity_id
_entity_poly.type
_entity_poly.pdbx_seq_one_letter_code
_entity_poly.pdbx_strand_id
1 'polypeptide(L)'
;VDMFMPSVNLTVAYGSRQVNNGCEIKPSAISSAPRVEVGGDDLRTCFTLVMTDPDAPSPSDPTLREYLHWIVTDIPATTAASFGRELMRYEAPRPTIGIHRYVFTLFKQMARETVYPPQSRVNFST
;
A
#
# COMPACT_ATOMS: atom_id res chain seq x y z
N VAL A 1 8.22 -6.43 7.09
CA VAL A 1 8.09 -5.24 7.97
C VAL A 1 8.38 -5.59 9.43
N ASP A 2 9.39 -4.96 10.01
CA ASP A 2 9.79 -5.13 11.41
C ASP A 2 9.02 -4.21 12.36
N MET A 3 9.21 -4.39 13.68
CA MET A 3 8.66 -3.46 14.67
C MET A 3 9.20 -2.04 14.44
N PHE A 4 8.30 -1.07 14.42
CA PHE A 4 8.65 0.34 14.21
C PHE A 4 7.80 1.25 15.09
N MET A 5 8.28 2.47 15.32
CA MET A 5 7.49 3.54 15.91
C MET A 5 6.86 4.37 14.78
N PRO A 6 5.51 4.43 14.68
CA PRO A 6 4.85 5.27 13.69
C PRO A 6 5.25 6.74 13.89
N SER A 7 5.69 7.38 12.80
CA SER A 7 6.18 8.77 12.82
C SER A 7 5.46 9.70 11.86
N VAL A 8 4.68 9.15 10.92
CA VAL A 8 3.96 9.90 9.91
C VAL A 8 2.53 9.37 9.81
N ASN A 9 1.57 10.30 9.75
CA ASN A 9 0.17 9.94 9.54
C ASN A 9 -0.05 9.46 8.11
N LEU A 10 -0.71 8.32 7.97
CA LEU A 10 -1.18 7.75 6.70
C LEU A 10 -2.70 7.61 6.78
N THR A 11 -3.41 8.29 5.88
CA THR A 11 -4.87 8.19 5.77
C THR A 11 -5.22 7.52 4.46
N VAL A 12 -5.96 6.41 4.54
CA VAL A 12 -6.45 5.66 3.37
C VAL A 12 -7.97 5.67 3.39
N ALA A 13 -8.62 5.97 2.26
CA ALA A 13 -10.07 5.98 2.14
C ALA A 13 -10.55 5.45 0.79
N TYR A 14 -11.59 4.60 0.83
CA TYR A 14 -12.33 4.14 -0.34
C TYR A 14 -13.69 4.85 -0.38
N GLY A 15 -13.87 5.79 -1.32
CA GLY A 15 -15.03 6.68 -1.32
C GLY A 15 -15.07 7.53 -0.05
N SER A 16 -16.20 7.51 0.67
CA SER A 16 -16.37 8.19 1.96
C SER A 16 -15.89 7.37 3.16
N ARG A 17 -15.43 6.13 2.95
CA ARG A 17 -15.06 5.21 4.04
C ARG A 17 -13.56 5.23 4.28
N GLN A 18 -13.15 5.75 5.43
CA GLN A 18 -11.76 5.65 5.89
C GLN A 18 -11.44 4.21 6.32
N VAL A 19 -10.24 3.75 5.99
CA VAL A 19 -9.71 2.45 6.38
C VAL A 19 -9.12 2.55 7.78
N ASN A 20 -9.55 1.65 8.67
CA ASN A 20 -8.98 1.47 10.00
C ASN A 20 -8.38 0.07 10.11
N ASN A 21 -7.36 -0.10 10.96
CA ASN A 21 -6.72 -1.40 11.15
C ASN A 21 -7.74 -2.48 11.52
N GLY A 22 -7.73 -3.59 10.77
CA GLY A 22 -8.63 -4.73 10.98
C GLY A 22 -10.05 -4.54 10.45
N CYS A 23 -10.39 -3.42 9.80
CA CYS A 23 -11.75 -3.24 9.27
C CYS A 23 -11.99 -4.12 8.03
N GLU A 24 -13.17 -4.74 7.95
CA GLU A 24 -13.55 -5.56 6.80
C GLU A 24 -14.19 -4.71 5.70
N ILE A 25 -13.70 -4.86 4.46
CA ILE A 25 -14.21 -4.14 3.30
C ILE A 25 -14.54 -5.13 2.19
N LYS A 26 -15.73 -4.99 1.61
CA LYS A 26 -16.17 -5.85 0.50
C LYS A 26 -15.32 -5.57 -0.75
N PRO A 27 -14.93 -6.61 -1.53
CA PRO A 27 -14.18 -6.44 -2.77
C PRO A 27 -14.81 -5.44 -3.75
N SER A 28 -16.15 -5.37 -3.81
CA SER A 28 -16.86 -4.42 -4.67
C SER A 28 -16.63 -2.95 -4.33
N ALA A 29 -16.28 -2.64 -3.07
CA ALA A 29 -16.03 -1.28 -2.61
C ALA A 29 -14.57 -0.83 -2.84
N ILE A 30 -13.69 -1.76 -3.26
CA ILE A 30 -12.24 -1.55 -3.42
C ILE A 30 -11.76 -1.87 -4.84
N SER A 31 -12.67 -1.81 -5.81
CA SER A 31 -12.39 -2.04 -7.23
C SER A 31 -11.48 -0.98 -7.86
N SER A 32 -11.51 0.24 -7.32
CA SER A 32 -10.64 1.35 -7.70
C SER A 32 -9.64 1.65 -6.59
N ALA A 33 -8.48 2.22 -6.93
CA ALA A 33 -7.46 2.61 -5.96
C ALA A 33 -8.04 3.59 -4.90
N PRO A 34 -7.64 3.48 -3.63
CA PRO A 34 -8.12 4.38 -2.59
C PRO A 34 -7.49 5.77 -2.73
N ARG A 35 -8.14 6.77 -2.14
CA ARG A 35 -7.49 8.04 -1.83
C ARG A 35 -6.52 7.80 -0.68
N VAL A 36 -5.25 8.16 -0.87
CA VAL A 36 -4.22 8.07 0.16
C VAL A 36 -3.60 9.42 0.39
N GLU A 37 -3.66 9.90 1.63
CA GLU A 37 -3.01 11.12 2.10
C GLU A 37 -1.87 10.79 3.04
N VAL A 38 -0.77 11.53 2.88
CA VAL A 38 0.46 11.35 3.63
C VAL A 38 0.77 12.64 4.38
N GLY A 39 1.03 12.51 5.69
CA GLY A 39 1.46 13.61 6.52
C GLY A 39 2.93 14.00 6.31
N GLY A 40 3.56 14.50 7.37
CA GLY A 40 4.93 14.99 7.37
C GLY A 40 4.99 16.50 7.56
N ASP A 41 6.19 17.00 7.81
CA ASP A 41 6.50 18.39 8.15
C ASP A 41 7.54 19.01 7.20
N ASP A 42 8.37 18.18 6.57
CA ASP A 42 9.38 18.59 5.59
C ASP A 42 8.94 18.35 4.14
N LEU A 43 8.70 19.43 3.40
CA LEU A 43 8.31 19.41 1.98
C LEU A 43 9.37 18.80 1.04
N ARG A 44 10.61 18.65 1.49
CA ARG A 44 11.67 17.97 0.72
C ARG A 44 11.61 16.46 0.86
N THR A 45 10.92 15.97 1.89
CA THR A 45 10.76 14.54 2.12
C THR A 45 9.77 13.95 1.12
N CYS A 46 10.13 12.79 0.57
CA CYS A 46 9.27 11.98 -0.28
C CYS A 46 9.02 10.61 0.38
N PHE A 47 7.89 10.00 0.04
CA PHE A 47 7.49 8.71 0.56
C PHE A 47 7.18 7.72 -0.56
N THR A 48 7.37 6.44 -0.25
CA THR A 48 6.89 5.31 -1.04
C THR A 48 5.75 4.62 -0.30
N LEU A 49 4.60 4.51 -0.95
CA LEU A 49 3.47 3.71 -0.52
C LEU A 49 3.54 2.33 -1.18
N VAL A 50 3.35 1.28 -0.39
CA VAL A 50 3.23 -0.11 -0.87
C VAL A 50 1.94 -0.71 -0.31
N MET A 51 1.19 -1.42 -1.15
CA MET A 51 0.03 -2.21 -0.75
C MET A 51 0.27 -3.69 -1.05
N THR A 52 0.17 -4.55 -0.05
CA THR A 52 0.40 -6.00 -0.19
C THR A 52 -0.69 -6.86 0.43
N ASP A 53 -0.76 -8.12 -0.02
CA ASP A 53 -1.57 -9.20 0.52
C ASP A 53 -0.65 -10.35 0.97
N PRO A 54 -0.40 -10.52 2.29
CA PRO A 54 0.44 -11.58 2.82
C PRO A 54 -0.27 -12.94 2.89
N ASP A 55 -1.54 -12.99 2.52
CA ASP A 55 -2.41 -14.16 2.65
C ASP A 55 -2.71 -14.80 1.27
N ALA A 56 -2.05 -14.38 0.19
CA ALA A 56 -2.27 -14.94 -1.15
C ALA A 56 -1.63 -16.35 -1.33
N PRO A 57 -2.31 -17.32 -1.98
CA PRO A 57 -3.70 -17.26 -2.48
C PRO A 57 -4.77 -17.54 -1.43
N SER A 58 -4.39 -18.09 -0.26
CA SER A 58 -5.27 -18.25 0.89
C SER A 58 -4.50 -18.07 2.21
N PRO A 59 -5.13 -17.58 3.29
CA PRO A 59 -4.45 -17.39 4.57
C PRO A 59 -3.91 -18.68 5.18
N SER A 60 -4.55 -19.82 4.89
CA SER A 60 -4.15 -21.14 5.38
C SER A 60 -2.99 -21.77 4.61
N ASP A 61 -2.80 -21.38 3.35
CA ASP A 61 -1.72 -21.86 2.47
C ASP A 61 -1.23 -20.70 1.58
N PRO A 62 -0.46 -19.75 2.15
CA PRO A 62 -0.13 -18.50 1.49
C PRO A 62 1.14 -18.62 0.62
N THR A 63 1.11 -19.51 -0.38
CA THR A 63 2.30 -19.83 -1.21
C THR A 63 2.75 -18.71 -2.15
N LEU A 64 1.94 -17.66 -2.36
CA LEU A 64 2.26 -16.53 -3.24
C LEU A 64 2.58 -15.25 -2.45
N ARG A 65 2.70 -15.36 -1.12
CA ARG A 65 2.92 -14.23 -0.23
C ARG A 65 4.29 -13.56 -0.43
N GLU A 66 4.40 -12.25 -0.30
CA GLU A 66 3.31 -11.27 -0.35
C GLU A 66 2.91 -11.03 -1.81
N TYR A 67 1.61 -10.87 -2.09
CA TYR A 67 1.15 -10.40 -3.38
C TYR A 67 1.12 -8.87 -3.39
N LEU A 68 1.84 -8.27 -4.33
CA LEU A 68 1.94 -6.83 -4.47
C LEU A 68 0.76 -6.25 -5.26
N HIS A 69 -0.07 -5.45 -4.60
CA HIS A 69 -1.22 -4.80 -5.20
C HIS A 69 -0.88 -3.43 -5.79
N TRP A 70 -0.05 -2.63 -5.11
CA TRP A 70 0.19 -1.24 -5.52
C TRP A 70 1.53 -0.71 -5.03
N ILE A 71 2.24 0.06 -5.87
CA ILE A 71 3.39 0.88 -5.45
C ILE A 71 3.25 2.28 -6.03
N VAL A 72 3.35 3.28 -5.17
CA VAL A 72 3.48 4.69 -5.55
C VAL A 72 4.71 5.26 -4.87
N THR A 73 5.64 5.79 -5.66
CA THR A 73 6.88 6.41 -5.16
C THR A 73 6.80 7.92 -5.23
N ASP A 74 7.81 8.57 -4.67
CA ASP A 74 8.05 10.01 -4.81
C ASP A 74 6.88 10.89 -4.34
N ILE A 75 6.04 10.37 -3.44
CA ILE A 75 4.90 11.10 -2.88
C ILE A 75 5.45 12.22 -2.00
N PRO A 76 5.25 13.51 -2.35
CA PRO A 76 5.72 14.59 -1.50
C PRO A 76 5.03 14.58 -0.13
N ALA A 77 5.75 14.88 0.94
CA ALA A 77 5.15 15.07 2.26
C ALA A 77 3.97 16.05 2.22
N THR A 78 2.98 15.87 3.08
CA THR A 78 1.72 16.67 3.18
C THR A 78 0.78 16.58 1.98
N THR A 79 1.04 15.68 1.03
CA THR A 79 0.21 15.52 -0.17
C THR A 79 -0.52 14.16 -0.20
N ALA A 80 -0.82 13.67 -1.40
CA ALA A 80 -1.54 12.43 -1.62
C ALA A 80 -0.81 11.56 -2.65
N ALA A 81 -1.12 10.25 -2.67
CA ALA A 81 -0.54 9.31 -3.63
C ALA A 81 -0.74 9.75 -5.10
N SER A 82 -1.77 10.53 -5.41
CA SER A 82 -1.99 11.11 -6.75
C SER A 82 -0.90 12.10 -7.21
N PHE A 83 -0.07 12.61 -6.29
CA PHE A 83 1.06 13.48 -6.59
C PHE A 83 2.39 12.71 -6.70
N GLY A 84 2.38 11.42 -6.38
CA GLY A 84 3.53 10.54 -6.56
C GLY A 84 3.58 9.93 -7.96
N ARG A 85 4.55 9.07 -8.17
CA ARG A 85 4.74 8.28 -9.39
C ARG A 85 4.23 6.86 -9.15
N GLU A 86 3.21 6.45 -9.90
CA GLU A 86 2.71 5.08 -9.85
C GLU A 86 3.71 4.13 -10.53
N LEU A 87 4.42 3.34 -9.73
CA LEU A 87 5.46 2.43 -10.18
C LEU A 87 4.90 1.04 -10.50
N MET A 88 3.96 0.58 -9.68
CA MET A 88 3.17 -0.63 -9.92
C MET A 88 1.71 -0.25 -9.79
N ARG A 89 0.94 -0.41 -10.88
CA ARG A 89 -0.47 -0.03 -10.93
C ARG A 89 -1.30 -0.73 -9.87
N TYR A 90 -2.30 -0.04 -9.34
CA TYR A 90 -3.25 -0.64 -8.41
C TYR A 90 -3.95 -1.84 -9.05
N GLU A 91 -3.83 -3.01 -8.43
CA GLU A 91 -4.60 -4.19 -8.78
C GLU A 91 -5.65 -4.44 -7.69
N ALA A 92 -6.93 -4.45 -8.06
CA ALA A 92 -8.01 -4.59 -7.10
C ALA A 92 -7.96 -5.95 -6.38
N PRO A 93 -8.09 -5.99 -5.05
CA PRO A 93 -8.26 -7.21 -4.28
C PRO A 93 -9.40 -8.11 -4.80
N ARG A 94 -9.09 -9.38 -5.03
CA ARG A 94 -10.04 -10.42 -5.46
C ARG A 94 -9.77 -11.75 -4.73
N PRO A 95 -9.87 -11.77 -3.39
CA PRO A 95 -9.64 -12.99 -2.64
C PRO A 95 -10.70 -14.03 -3.02
N THR A 96 -10.27 -15.26 -3.29
CA THR A 96 -11.15 -16.38 -3.65
C THR A 96 -11.41 -17.31 -2.47
N ILE A 97 -10.47 -17.42 -1.53
CA ILE A 97 -10.52 -18.36 -0.40
C ILE A 97 -10.16 -17.64 0.90
N GLY A 98 -11.11 -17.59 1.83
CA GLY A 98 -10.89 -17.02 3.16
C GLY A 98 -10.87 -15.49 3.18
N ILE A 99 -10.47 -14.93 4.32
CA ILE A 99 -10.41 -13.49 4.57
C ILE A 99 -8.93 -13.08 4.54
N HIS A 100 -8.60 -12.19 3.61
CA HIS A 100 -7.23 -11.71 3.41
C HIS A 100 -7.01 -10.37 4.09
N ARG A 101 -5.78 -10.16 4.56
CA ARG A 101 -5.30 -8.85 5.02
C ARG A 101 -4.76 -8.09 3.83
N TYR A 102 -5.15 -6.82 3.70
CA TYR A 102 -4.55 -5.90 2.75
C TYR A 102 -3.84 -4.80 3.52
N VAL A 103 -2.52 -4.79 3.40
CA VAL A 103 -1.64 -3.97 4.24
C VAL A 103 -1.13 -2.80 3.43
N PHE A 104 -1.26 -1.59 3.96
CA PHE A 104 -0.64 -0.39 3.42
C PHE A 104 0.56 -0.02 4.29
N THR A 105 1.74 0.08 3.68
CA THR A 105 2.97 0.50 4.33
C THR A 105 3.52 1.75 3.66
N LEU A 106 4.03 2.68 4.46
CA LEU A 106 4.62 3.92 3.97
C LEU A 106 6.08 4.02 4.43
N PHE A 107 6.98 4.26 3.48
CA PHE A 107 8.42 4.38 3.72
C PHE A 107 8.91 5.77 3.36
N LYS A 108 9.74 6.37 4.23
CA LYS A 108 10.45 7.61 3.91
C LYS A 108 11.58 7.31 2.93
N GLN A 109 11.65 8.03 1.83
CA GLN A 109 12.74 7.93 0.86
C GLN A 109 13.95 8.74 1.30
N MET A 110 15.15 8.21 1.03
CA MET A 110 16.41 8.94 1.22
C MET A 110 16.65 9.98 0.13
N ALA A 111 16.18 9.70 -1.10
CA ALA A 111 16.19 10.62 -2.23
C ALA A 111 15.04 10.29 -3.20
N ARG A 112 14.75 11.20 -4.12
CA ARG A 112 13.77 10.97 -5.19
C ARG A 112 14.33 10.01 -6.25
N GLU A 113 13.45 9.27 -6.91
CA GLU A 113 13.76 8.40 -8.05
C GLU A 113 14.76 7.27 -7.73
N THR A 114 14.90 6.89 -6.46
CA THR A 114 15.79 5.80 -6.02
C THR A 114 15.11 4.46 -5.83
N VAL A 115 13.82 4.36 -6.18
CA VAL A 115 13.02 3.15 -6.00
C VAL A 115 12.68 2.57 -7.37
N TYR A 116 12.92 1.27 -7.53
CA TYR A 116 12.81 0.55 -8.80
C TYR A 116 11.65 -0.45 -8.78
N PRO A 117 11.00 -0.70 -9.93
CA PRO A 117 9.86 -1.62 -9.97
C PRO A 117 10.34 -3.05 -9.74
N PRO A 118 9.59 -3.86 -8.97
CA PRO A 118 9.88 -5.29 -8.89
C PRO A 118 9.55 -5.98 -10.22
N GLN A 119 10.18 -7.14 -10.46
CA GLN A 119 9.93 -7.93 -11.67
C GLN A 119 8.61 -8.72 -11.62
N SER A 120 8.08 -8.95 -10.41
CA SER A 120 6.89 -9.76 -10.16
C SER A 120 6.07 -9.18 -9.02
N ARG A 121 4.77 -9.47 -9.02
CA ARG A 121 3.87 -9.18 -7.91
C ARG A 121 3.84 -10.28 -6.85
N VAL A 122 4.06 -11.53 -7.25
CA VAL A 122 4.07 -12.67 -6.33
C VAL A 122 5.42 -12.81 -5.63
N ASN A 123 5.41 -13.37 -4.42
CA ASN A 123 6.61 -13.56 -3.61
C ASN A 123 7.36 -12.24 -3.35
N PHE A 124 6.62 -11.13 -3.28
CA PHE A 124 7.16 -9.85 -2.86
C PHE A 124 7.50 -9.92 -1.36
N SER A 125 8.54 -9.20 -0.97
CA SER A 125 8.96 -9.08 0.43
C SER A 125 9.08 -7.62 0.79
N THR A 126 8.18 -7.17 1.67
CA THR A 126 8.11 -5.78 2.15
C THR A 126 9.03 -5.53 3.35
#